data_AF-A0A952BMD0-F1
#
_entry.id   AF-A0A952BMD0-F1
#
_cell.length_a   1.000
_cell.length_b   1.000
_cell.length_c   1.000
_cell.angle_alpha   90.00
_cell.angle_beta   90.00
_cell.angle_gamma   90.00
#
_symmetry.space_group_name_H-M   'P 1'
#
loop_
_entity.id
_entity.type
_entity.pdbx_description
1 polymer ?
#
loop_
_entity_poly.entity_id
_entity_poly.type
_entity_poly.pdbx_seq_one_letter_code
_entity_poly.pdbx_strand_id
1 'polypeptide(L)' 'METFEIEIQEFLSKVIEIQADNSADAILKAREMYRKEEIVLDWKDHLKTEIKEYTNE' A
#
# COMPACT_ATOMS: atom_id res chain seq x y z
N MET A 1 32.81 9.49 -12.38
CA MET A 1 31.67 9.12 -11.51
C MET A 1 30.42 9.39 -12.31
N GLU A 2 29.49 8.45 -12.31
CA GLU A 2 28.25 8.52 -13.08
C GLU A 2 27.08 8.55 -12.09
N THR A 3 25.99 9.21 -12.47
CA THR A 3 24.76 9.30 -11.70
C THR A 3 23.74 8.34 -12.30
N PHE A 4 23.09 7.56 -11.45
CA PHE A 4 22.05 6.62 -11.83
C PHE A 4 20.75 6.96 -11.10
N GLU A 5 19.62 6.83 -11.79
CA GLU A 5 18.31 6.92 -11.16
C GLU A 5 17.92 5.55 -10.62
N ILE A 6 17.55 5.48 -9.35
CA ILE A 6 17.17 4.24 -8.67
C ILE A 6 15.74 4.38 -8.18
N GLU A 7 14.88 3.44 -8.55
CA GLU A 7 13.53 3.31 -8.03
C GLU A 7 13.55 2.42 -6.78
N ILE A 8 12.92 2.90 -5.70
CA ILE A 8 12.69 2.17 -4.46
C ILE A 8 11.18 2.13 -4.22
N GLN A 9 10.60 0.93 -4.18
CA GLN A 9 9.17 0.72 -3.94
C GLN A 9 8.97 -0.12 -2.69
N GLU A 10 8.02 0.28 -1.85
CA GLU A 10 7.59 -0.48 -0.68
C GLU A 10 6.15 -0.95 -0.84
N PHE A 11 5.90 -2.19 -0.44
CA PHE A 11 4.57 -2.79 -0.38
C PHE A 11 4.21 -2.99 1.09
N LEU A 12 3.14 -2.33 1.53
CA LEU A 12 2.59 -2.47 2.87
C LEU A 12 1.29 -3.29 2.82
N SER A 13 1.07 -4.16 3.79
CA SER A 13 -0.09 -5.04 3.86
C SER A 13 -0.62 -5.15 5.29
N LYS A 14 -1.92 -4.88 5.44
CA LYS A 14 -2.64 -5.01 6.70
C LYS A 14 -3.96 -5.72 6.45
N VAL A 15 -4.25 -6.75 7.24
CA VAL A 15 -5.55 -7.46 7.21
C VAL A 15 -6.42 -6.92 8.33
N ILE A 16 -7.65 -6.54 8.00
CA ILE A 16 -8.64 -6.01 8.95
C ILE A 16 -9.98 -6.71 8.76
N GLU A 17 -10.78 -6.73 9.82
CA GLU A 17 -12.15 -7.21 9.80
C GLU A 17 -13.11 -6.03 9.65
N ILE A 18 -14.04 -6.11 8.68
CA ILE A 18 -15.05 -5.09 8.42
C ILE A 18 -16.42 -5.75 8.37
N GLN A 19 -17.38 -5.17 9.09
CA GLN A 19 -18.79 -5.56 9.01
C GLN A 19 -19.46 -4.90 7.81
N ALA A 20 -20.00 -5.73 6.90
CA ALA A 20 -20.62 -5.30 5.66
C ALA A 20 -21.65 -6.31 5.19
N ASP A 21 -22.58 -5.85 4.34
CA ASP A 21 -23.67 -6.70 3.84
C ASP A 21 -23.17 -7.72 2.80
N ASN A 22 -22.06 -7.40 2.12
CA ASN A 22 -21.40 -8.26 1.14
C ASN A 22 -19.94 -7.80 0.92
N SER A 23 -19.19 -8.55 0.13
CA SER A 23 -17.76 -8.27 -0.13
C SER A 23 -17.53 -6.95 -0.88
N ALA A 24 -18.42 -6.53 -1.77
CA ALA A 24 -18.27 -5.26 -2.47
C ALA A 24 -18.48 -4.07 -1.52
N ASP A 25 -19.48 -4.15 -0.65
CA ASP A 25 -19.70 -3.17 0.43
C ASP A 25 -18.51 -3.11 1.40
N ALA A 26 -17.93 -4.26 1.78
CA ALA A 26 -16.73 -4.31 2.62
C ALA A 26 -15.54 -3.57 1.99
N ILE A 27 -15.32 -3.76 0.68
CA ILE A 27 -14.24 -3.08 -0.06
C ILE A 27 -14.49 -1.57 -0.13
N LEU A 28 -15.73 -1.15 -0.36
CA LEU A 28 -16.09 0.27 -0.38
C LEU A 28 -15.82 0.90 0.99
N LYS A 29 -16.30 0.28 2.08
CA LYS A 29 -16.04 0.73 3.46
C LYS A 29 -14.54 0.82 3.77
N ALA A 30 -13.75 -0.19 3.40
CA ALA A 30 -12.30 -0.17 3.57
C ALA A 30 -11.65 1.04 2.89
N ARG A 31 -12.06 1.34 1.65
CA ARG A 31 -11.57 2.52 0.90
C ARG A 31 -11.98 3.83 1.57
N GLU A 32 -13.19 3.92 2.08
CA GLU A 32 -13.65 5.11 2.80
C GLU A 32 -12.89 5.35 4.09
N MET A 33 -12.71 4.29 4.90
CA MET A 33 -11.93 4.32 6.14
C MET A 33 -10.48 4.73 5.87
N TYR A 34 -9.84 4.18 4.83
CA TYR A 34 -8.48 4.55 4.44
C TYR A 34 -8.38 6.03 4.01
N ARG A 35 -9.33 6.51 3.19
CA ARG A 35 -9.41 7.92 2.77
C ARG A 35 -9.66 8.89 3.93
N LYS A 36 -10.33 8.43 4.98
CA LYS A 36 -10.55 9.20 6.23
C LYS A 36 -9.43 9.03 7.26
N GLU A 37 -8.37 8.31 6.90
CA GLU A 37 -7.23 8.00 7.79
C GLU A 37 -7.63 7.21 9.05
N GLU A 38 -8.76 6.51 9.02
CA GLU A 38 -9.17 5.58 10.09
C GLU A 38 -8.36 4.27 10.05
N ILE A 39 -7.82 3.95 8.87
CA ILE A 39 -6.84 2.88 8.67
C ILE A 39 -5.57 3.52 8.14
N VAL A 40 -4.48 3.40 8.90
CA VAL A 40 -3.14 3.84 8.49
C VAL A 40 -2.24 2.61 8.44
N LEU A 41 -1.52 2.47 7.33
CA LEU A 41 -0.45 1.49 7.18
C LEU A 41 0.87 2.20 7.47
N ASP A 42 1.71 1.57 8.29
CA ASP A 42 3.02 2.10 8.64
C ASP A 42 4.13 1.05 8.43
N TRP A 43 5.33 1.36 8.91
CA TRP A 43 6.51 0.50 8.79
C TRP A 43 6.32 -0.91 9.37
N LYS A 44 5.38 -1.11 10.31
CA LYS A 44 5.07 -2.44 10.87
C LYS A 44 4.29 -3.32 9.91
N ASP A 45 3.58 -2.71 8.96
CA ASP A 45 2.81 -3.40 7.94
C ASP A 45 3.67 -3.72 6.70
N HIS A 46 4.99 -3.54 6.77
CA HIS A 46 5.91 -3.80 5.66
C HIS A 46 5.91 -5.26 5.23
N LEU A 47 5.73 -5.49 3.92
CA LEU A 47 5.74 -6.81 3.31
C LEU A 47 6.99 -7.02 2.44
N LYS A 48 7.34 -6.04 1.61
CA LYS A 48 8.41 -6.17 0.62
C LYS A 48 8.96 -4.80 0.22
N THR A 49 10.26 -4.76 -0.07
CA THR A 49 10.91 -3.65 -0.79
C THR A 49 11.47 -4.16 -2.11
N GLU A 50 11.29 -3.38 -3.17
CA GLU A 50 11.93 -3.58 -4.46
C GLU A 50 12.86 -2.41 -4.76
N ILE A 51 14.08 -2.72 -5.21
CA ILE A 51 15.10 -1.73 -5.57
C ILE A 51 15.64 -2.11 -6.95
N LYS A 52 15.55 -1.17 -7.89
CA LYS A 52 16.03 -1.36 -9.26
C LYS A 52 16.45 -0.02 -9.86
N GLU A 53 17.27 -0.07 -10.91
CA GLU A 53 17.53 1.11 -11.72
C GLU A 53 16.22 1.57 -12.37
N TYR A 54 15.95 2.88 -12.32
CA TYR A 54 14.77 3.45 -12.93
C TYR A 54 14.99 3.59 -14.43
N THR A 55 14.29 2.76 -15.20
CA THR A 55 14.26 2.82 -16.66
C THR A 55 12.88 3.29 -17.10
N ASN A 56 12.82 4.46 -17.74
CA ASN A 56 11.58 5.01 -18.30
C ASN A 56 11.26 4.29 -19.62
N GLU A 57 10.76 3.05 -19.54
CA GLU A 57 10.22 2.28 -20.68
C GLU A 57 8.73 2.54 -20.90
#